data_AF-A0A540KH51-F1
#
_entry.id   AF-A0A540KH51-F1
#
_cell.length_a   1.000
_cell.length_b   1.000
_cell.length_c   1.000
_cell.angle_alpha   90.00
_cell.angle_beta   90.00
_cell.angle_gamma   90.00
#
_symmetry.space_group_name_H-M   'P 1'
#
loop_
_entity.id
_entity.type
_entity.pdbx_description
1 polymer ?
#
loop_
_entity_poly.entity_id
_entity_poly.type
_entity_poly.pdbx_seq_one_letter_code
_entity_poly.pdbx_strand_id
1 'polypeptide(L)'
;MNLNCFYYAQTINVIGDRGLEVLARSCKRLRRLRIKRDVDEDEDCLVSQRGLTALAQGCLELEYLAVYVSDITNASLEYIGTYSKNLSDFRLFLLDQEETITDLPLDNGVQALLRGCQKLRRFALYLRSGGLTDLGLSYVGQYSQNVRWMLLGYVGESDAGLLEFSKGCPSLQELEMRGCCFRERALVDAVMQLTSLRYLWVRGTQYLLLVATFWQWLARFGISSCFLPEELMFLISRGRHIHPHILAYYSLAEPRTDFPHTLIR
;
A
#
# COMPACT_ATOMS: atom_id res chain seq x y z
N MET A 1 31.10 -11.55 13.93
CA MET A 1 30.72 -11.45 12.50
C MET A 1 30.78 -9.98 12.10
N ASN A 2 31.46 -9.67 10.99
CA ASN A 2 31.65 -8.29 10.54
C ASN A 2 30.39 -7.85 9.76
N LEU A 3 29.45 -7.20 10.44
CA LEU A 3 28.14 -6.78 9.90
C LEU A 3 28.23 -5.65 8.83
N ASN A 4 29.42 -5.11 8.58
CA ASN A 4 29.66 -4.00 7.63
C ASN A 4 29.49 -4.35 6.14
N CYS A 5 29.14 -5.59 5.79
CA CYS A 5 29.03 -6.04 4.39
C CYS A 5 27.59 -6.30 3.90
N PHE A 6 26.57 -6.10 4.73
CA PHE A 6 25.19 -6.40 4.33
C PHE A 6 24.58 -5.26 3.49
N TYR A 7 24.59 -5.43 2.17
CA TYR A 7 23.86 -4.57 1.23
C TYR A 7 22.36 -4.93 1.17
N TYR A 8 22.03 -6.18 1.46
CA TYR A 8 20.69 -6.74 1.46
C TYR A 8 20.48 -7.62 2.70
N ALA A 9 19.35 -7.45 3.37
CA ALA A 9 18.91 -8.31 4.46
C ALA A 9 17.42 -8.67 4.28
N GLN A 10 17.11 -9.95 4.39
CA GLN A 10 15.74 -10.45 4.50
C GLN A 10 15.63 -11.27 5.78
N THR A 11 14.70 -10.89 6.66
CA THR A 11 14.44 -11.54 7.93
C THR A 11 12.93 -11.63 8.17
N ILE A 12 12.54 -12.41 9.16
CA ILE A 12 11.21 -12.39 9.77
C ILE A 12 11.16 -11.38 10.92
N ASN A 13 9.96 -11.07 11.43
CA ASN A 13 9.72 -10.13 12.53
C ASN A 13 10.46 -10.48 13.82
N VAL A 14 10.92 -11.73 13.99
CA VAL A 14 11.77 -12.19 15.10
C VAL A 14 13.01 -11.30 15.33
N ILE A 15 13.45 -10.54 14.33
CA ILE A 15 14.50 -9.52 14.53
C ILE A 15 14.17 -8.54 15.66
N GLY A 16 12.89 -8.18 15.81
CA GLY A 16 12.38 -7.20 16.77
C GLY A 16 13.05 -5.83 16.71
N ASP A 17 12.57 -4.91 17.55
CA ASP A 17 13.19 -3.58 17.66
C ASP A 17 14.66 -3.63 18.09
N ARG A 18 15.02 -4.55 18.99
CA ARG A 18 16.40 -4.71 19.48
C ARG A 18 17.34 -5.07 18.33
N GLY A 19 16.94 -5.99 17.45
CA GLY A 19 17.75 -6.34 16.29
C GLY A 19 17.86 -5.20 15.29
N LEU A 20 16.79 -4.41 15.10
CA LEU A 20 16.84 -3.22 14.24
C LEU A 20 17.76 -2.14 14.80
N GLU A 21 17.82 -1.94 16.12
CA GLU A 21 18.79 -1.05 16.76
C GLU A 21 20.23 -1.52 16.54
N VAL A 22 20.48 -2.83 16.61
CA VAL A 22 21.81 -3.40 16.31
C VAL A 22 22.17 -3.18 14.84
N LEU A 23 21.25 -3.46 13.90
CA LEU A 23 21.45 -3.18 12.48
C LEU A 23 21.74 -1.69 12.23
N ALA A 24 20.97 -0.80 12.88
CA ALA A 24 21.15 0.64 12.78
C ALA A 24 22.55 1.09 13.21
N ARG A 25 23.12 0.46 14.25
CA ARG A 25 24.48 0.79 14.74
C ARG A 25 25.57 0.16 13.87
N SER A 26 25.37 -1.06 13.40
CA SER A 26 26.41 -1.88 12.77
C SER A 26 26.43 -1.88 11.24
N CYS A 27 25.30 -1.66 10.56
CA CYS A 27 25.14 -1.86 9.13
C CYS A 27 24.93 -0.55 8.36
N LYS A 28 25.93 0.34 8.36
CA LYS A 28 25.82 1.70 7.78
C LYS A 28 25.58 1.75 6.27
N ARG A 29 25.92 0.66 5.55
CA ARG A 29 25.76 0.53 4.09
C ARG A 29 24.54 -0.31 3.69
N LEU A 30 23.62 -0.55 4.62
CA LEU A 30 22.41 -1.33 4.34
C LEU A 30 21.54 -0.57 3.33
N ARG A 31 21.27 -1.20 2.18
CA ARG A 31 20.45 -0.61 1.10
C ARG A 31 19.07 -1.20 1.03
N ARG A 32 18.91 -2.47 1.37
CA ARG A 32 17.65 -3.18 1.21
C ARG A 32 17.35 -4.00 2.45
N LEU A 33 16.20 -3.73 3.06
CA LEU A 33 15.70 -4.49 4.21
C LEU A 33 14.27 -4.97 3.95
N ARG A 34 14.05 -6.27 4.10
CA ARG A 34 12.71 -6.86 4.15
C ARG A 34 12.52 -7.60 5.46
N ILE A 35 11.48 -7.24 6.20
CA ILE A 35 11.01 -7.94 7.38
C ILE A 35 9.66 -8.53 7.04
N LYS A 36 9.55 -9.86 7.00
CA LYS A 36 8.30 -10.58 6.77
C LYS A 36 7.61 -10.85 8.11
N ARG A 37 6.28 -10.97 8.08
CA ARG A 37 5.52 -11.52 9.21
C ARG A 37 5.75 -13.03 9.26
N ASP A 38 6.14 -13.54 10.42
CA ASP A 38 5.98 -14.95 10.77
C ASP A 38 4.59 -15.17 11.39
N VAL A 39 3.99 -16.32 11.09
CA VAL A 39 2.64 -16.70 11.58
C VAL A 39 2.74 -17.59 12.81
N ASP A 40 3.93 -18.16 13.08
CA ASP A 40 4.08 -19.31 13.96
C ASP A 40 4.79 -19.06 15.30
N GLU A 41 5.26 -17.83 15.63
CA GLU A 41 6.11 -17.63 16.82
C GLU A 41 5.90 -16.32 17.65
N ASP A 42 6.35 -16.44 18.91
CA ASP A 42 6.35 -15.60 20.12
C ASP A 42 6.01 -14.09 20.03
N GLU A 43 5.14 -13.66 20.96
CA GLU A 43 4.68 -12.27 21.16
C GLU A 43 5.80 -11.26 21.49
N ASP A 44 7.00 -11.72 21.86
CA ASP A 44 8.06 -10.85 22.42
C ASP A 44 8.96 -10.17 21.37
N CYS A 45 8.88 -10.56 20.10
CA CYS A 45 9.75 -10.03 19.04
C CYS A 45 8.98 -9.20 18.01
N LEU A 46 8.43 -8.09 18.50
CA LEU A 46 7.69 -7.12 17.71
C LEU A 46 8.60 -6.05 17.10
N VAL A 47 8.21 -5.58 15.92
CA VAL A 47 8.81 -4.42 15.26
C VAL A 47 7.84 -3.26 15.36
N SER A 48 8.30 -2.14 15.92
CA SER A 48 7.51 -0.95 16.19
C SER A 48 8.17 0.33 15.64
N GLN A 49 7.56 1.48 15.93
CA GLN A 49 8.14 2.81 15.76
C GLN A 49 9.56 2.93 16.31
N ARG A 50 9.92 2.19 17.38
CA ARG A 50 11.26 2.27 17.99
C ARG A 50 12.32 1.74 17.03
N GLY A 51 12.11 0.54 16.50
CA GLY A 51 13.00 -0.06 15.52
C GLY A 51 13.06 0.73 14.22
N LEU A 52 11.94 1.23 13.72
CA LEU A 52 11.91 2.07 12.51
C LEU A 52 12.69 3.37 12.68
N THR A 53 12.53 4.05 13.81
CA THR A 53 13.24 5.30 14.11
C THR A 53 14.75 5.05 14.18
N ALA A 54 15.17 4.00 14.89
CA ALA A 54 16.57 3.61 14.97
C ALA A 54 17.14 3.31 13.57
N LEU A 55 16.41 2.56 12.76
CA LEU A 55 16.82 2.18 11.41
C LEU A 55 16.98 3.40 10.50
N ALA A 56 16.03 4.34 10.53
CA ALA A 56 16.07 5.57 9.75
C ALA A 56 17.32 6.41 10.09
N GLN A 57 17.67 6.53 11.37
CA GLN A 57 18.87 7.26 11.81
C GLN A 57 20.18 6.51 11.51
N GLY A 58 20.14 5.18 11.55
CA GLY A 58 21.33 4.34 11.45
C GLY A 58 21.76 4.01 10.03
N CYS A 59 20.81 3.78 9.13
CA CYS A 59 21.01 3.21 7.79
C CYS A 59 20.63 4.21 6.69
N LEU A 60 21.46 5.22 6.48
CA LEU A 60 21.17 6.35 5.57
C LEU A 60 21.23 6.00 4.07
N GLU A 61 21.81 4.84 3.73
CA GLU A 61 21.90 4.32 2.35
C GLU A 61 20.68 3.49 1.93
N LEU A 62 19.60 3.43 2.73
CA LEU A 62 18.42 2.64 2.40
C LEU A 62 17.73 3.09 1.10
N GLU A 63 17.55 2.13 0.20
CA GLU A 63 16.88 2.22 -1.10
C GLU A 63 15.56 1.43 -1.11
N TYR A 64 15.47 0.36 -0.32
CA TYR A 64 14.30 -0.52 -0.20
C TYR A 64 14.02 -0.85 1.27
N LEU A 65 12.78 -0.62 1.72
CA LEU A 65 12.30 -1.03 3.03
C LEU A 65 10.90 -1.63 2.88
N ALA A 66 10.74 -2.90 3.27
CA ALA A 66 9.44 -3.54 3.38
C ALA A 66 9.29 -4.20 4.74
N VAL A 67 8.29 -3.80 5.51
CA VAL A 67 8.18 -4.16 6.93
C VAL A 67 6.73 -4.38 7.34
N TYR A 68 6.53 -5.43 8.14
CA TYR A 68 5.32 -5.61 8.95
C TYR A 68 5.62 -5.09 10.35
N VAL A 69 4.76 -4.19 10.86
CA VAL A 69 4.91 -3.56 12.18
C VAL A 69 3.69 -3.83 13.05
N SER A 70 3.90 -3.97 14.36
CA SER A 70 2.81 -4.08 15.33
C SER A 70 2.30 -2.71 15.79
N ASP A 71 3.19 -1.71 15.84
CA ASP A 71 2.88 -0.35 16.27
C ASP A 71 3.66 0.69 15.43
N ILE A 72 3.09 1.88 15.31
CA ILE A 72 3.60 2.94 14.42
C ILE A 72 3.18 4.33 14.93
N THR A 73 3.98 5.35 14.61
CA THR A 73 3.67 6.75 14.93
C THR A 73 3.99 7.70 13.78
N ASN A 74 3.37 8.88 13.74
CA ASN A 74 3.70 9.95 12.80
C ASN A 74 5.20 10.29 12.87
N ALA A 75 5.73 10.41 14.10
CA ALA A 75 7.14 10.68 14.33
C ALA A 75 8.04 9.68 13.60
N SER A 76 7.79 8.37 13.72
CA SER A 76 8.65 7.38 13.05
C SER A 76 8.68 7.52 11.52
N LEU A 77 7.55 7.89 10.89
CA LEU A 77 7.48 8.19 9.46
C LEU A 77 8.20 9.50 9.11
N GLU A 78 8.12 10.52 9.96
CA GLU A 78 8.89 11.77 9.83
C GLU A 78 10.39 11.49 9.87
N TYR A 79 10.86 10.60 10.76
CA TYR A 79 12.26 10.18 10.81
C TYR A 79 12.68 9.48 9.51
N ILE A 80 11.87 8.59 8.96
CA ILE A 80 12.14 7.96 7.66
C ILE A 80 12.26 9.03 6.58
N GLY A 81 11.29 9.94 6.48
CA GLY A 81 11.30 11.06 5.54
C GLY A 81 12.52 11.96 5.71
N THR A 82 12.98 12.18 6.94
CA THR A 82 14.11 13.05 7.26
C THR A 82 15.44 12.43 6.88
N TYR A 83 15.67 11.15 7.18
CA TYR A 83 16.99 10.53 7.08
C TYR A 83 17.15 9.61 5.84
N SER A 84 16.11 8.91 5.39
CA SER A 84 16.18 7.90 4.31
C SER A 84 15.97 8.51 2.91
N LYS A 85 16.85 9.44 2.51
CA LYS A 85 16.71 10.20 1.25
C LYS A 85 16.88 9.38 -0.03
N ASN A 86 17.47 8.19 0.08
CA ASN A 86 17.71 7.30 -1.06
C ASN A 86 16.57 6.31 -1.33
N LEU A 87 15.52 6.34 -0.51
CA LEU A 87 14.45 5.37 -0.55
C LEU A 87 13.69 5.45 -1.89
N SER A 88 13.62 4.31 -2.57
CA SER A 88 13.00 4.13 -3.88
C SER A 88 11.79 3.19 -3.83
N ASP A 89 11.73 2.31 -2.83
CA ASP A 89 10.64 1.39 -2.57
C ASP A 89 10.39 1.32 -1.05
N PHE A 90 9.22 1.79 -0.62
CA PHE A 90 8.80 1.76 0.78
C PHE A 90 7.49 1.00 0.91
N ARG A 91 7.44 0.02 1.81
CA ARG A 91 6.25 -0.80 2.06
C ARG A 91 6.06 -1.00 3.54
N LEU A 92 4.95 -0.53 4.06
CA LEU A 92 4.58 -0.69 5.47
C LEU A 92 3.24 -1.41 5.58
N PHE A 93 3.21 -2.42 6.44
CA PHE A 93 2.02 -3.19 6.75
C PHE A 93 1.83 -3.18 8.27
N LEU A 94 0.82 -2.47 8.75
CA LEU A 94 0.43 -2.47 10.16
C LEU A 94 -0.38 -3.73 10.46
N LEU A 95 0.03 -4.47 11.49
CA LEU A 95 -0.63 -5.69 11.94
C LEU A 95 -1.83 -5.35 12.83
N ASP A 96 -2.89 -6.16 12.73
CA ASP A 96 -4.10 -6.01 13.55
C ASP A 96 -4.00 -6.70 14.92
N GLN A 97 -2.80 -7.08 15.38
CA GLN A 97 -2.59 -7.78 16.65
C GLN A 97 -2.83 -6.88 17.86
N GLU A 98 -2.33 -5.64 17.81
CA GLU A 98 -2.51 -4.68 18.89
C GLU A 98 -3.92 -4.10 18.87
N GLU A 99 -4.58 -4.01 20.02
CA GLU A 99 -5.89 -3.35 20.12
C GLU A 99 -5.77 -1.85 19.89
N THR A 100 -4.76 -1.23 20.50
CA THR A 100 -4.50 0.21 20.45
C THR A 100 -3.17 0.50 19.79
N ILE A 101 -3.18 1.35 18.77
CA ILE A 101 -1.97 1.87 18.11
C ILE A 101 -1.62 3.22 18.73
N THR A 102 -0.34 3.47 18.94
CA THR A 102 0.13 4.63 19.72
C THR A 102 -0.34 5.97 19.17
N ASP A 103 -0.32 6.15 17.85
CA ASP A 103 -0.56 7.45 17.21
C ASP A 103 -1.23 7.29 15.84
N LEU A 104 -2.57 7.20 15.86
CA LEU A 104 -3.43 7.29 14.67
C LEU A 104 -4.33 8.53 14.77
N PRO A 105 -4.66 9.21 13.66
CA PRO A 105 -4.27 8.89 12.28
C PRO A 105 -2.83 9.33 11.90
N LEU A 106 -2.27 8.74 10.83
CA LEU A 106 -0.87 8.92 10.40
C LEU A 106 -0.64 10.01 9.35
N ASP A 107 -1.57 10.96 9.21
CA ASP A 107 -1.60 11.91 8.09
C ASP A 107 -0.31 12.75 7.97
N ASN A 108 0.18 13.29 9.08
CA ASN A 108 1.35 14.17 9.11
C ASN A 108 2.64 13.40 8.84
N GLY A 109 2.76 12.19 9.39
CA GLY A 109 3.89 11.30 9.19
C GLY A 109 4.00 10.85 7.74
N VAL A 110 2.87 10.48 7.12
CA VAL A 110 2.82 10.14 5.69
C VAL A 110 3.19 11.34 4.83
N GLN A 111 2.69 12.53 5.15
CA GLN A 111 3.07 13.76 4.46
C GLN A 111 4.59 14.00 4.51
N ALA A 112 5.18 13.92 5.71
CA ALA A 112 6.60 14.14 5.92
C ALA A 112 7.47 13.10 5.20
N LEU A 113 7.07 11.82 5.25
CA LEU A 113 7.74 10.74 4.54
C LEU A 113 7.78 10.99 3.04
N LEU A 114 6.63 11.30 2.42
CA LEU A 114 6.54 11.49 0.97
C LEU A 114 7.23 12.76 0.50
N ARG A 115 7.18 13.85 1.28
CA ARG A 115 7.97 15.07 1.01
C ARG A 115 9.48 14.82 1.11
N GLY A 116 9.89 13.98 2.06
CA GLY A 116 11.29 13.69 2.35
C GLY A 116 11.94 12.71 1.37
N CYS A 117 11.21 11.68 0.95
CA CYS A 117 11.70 10.58 0.12
C CYS A 117 11.36 10.78 -1.38
N GLN A 118 11.94 11.80 -2.00
CA GLN A 118 11.61 12.21 -3.38
C GLN A 118 12.02 11.21 -4.48
N LYS A 119 12.85 10.21 -4.14
CA LYS A 119 13.26 9.12 -5.06
C LYS A 119 12.27 7.95 -5.09
N LEU A 120 11.20 7.99 -4.29
CA LEU A 120 10.21 6.91 -4.24
C LEU A 120 9.56 6.67 -5.60
N ARG A 121 9.56 5.40 -6.01
CA ARG A 121 8.90 4.88 -7.21
C ARG A 121 7.86 3.83 -6.89
N ARG A 122 7.97 3.18 -5.73
CA ARG A 122 7.04 2.15 -5.25
C ARG A 122 6.68 2.46 -3.81
N PHE A 123 5.39 2.47 -3.50
CA PHE A 123 4.89 2.82 -2.18
C PHE A 123 3.76 1.87 -1.78
N ALA A 124 3.87 1.22 -0.63
CA ALA A 124 2.77 0.47 -0.06
C ALA A 124 2.50 0.94 1.36
N LEU A 125 1.23 1.21 1.65
CA LEU A 125 0.75 1.60 2.96
C LEU A 125 -0.52 0.81 3.25
N TYR A 126 -0.37 -0.23 4.06
CA TYR A 126 -1.47 -1.08 4.48
C TYR A 126 -1.67 -0.88 5.97
N LEU A 127 -2.78 -0.24 6.33
CA LEU A 127 -3.10 0.12 7.70
C LEU A 127 -4.31 -0.67 8.19
N ARG A 128 -4.91 -0.19 9.25
CA ARG A 128 -6.23 -0.57 9.75
C ARG A 128 -7.20 0.60 9.60
N SER A 129 -8.49 0.35 9.78
CA SER A 129 -9.53 1.40 9.72
C SER A 129 -9.19 2.54 10.68
N GLY A 130 -9.32 3.79 10.23
CA GLY A 130 -8.92 4.98 10.99
C GLY A 130 -7.42 5.28 10.97
N GLY A 131 -6.61 4.49 10.26
CA GLY A 131 -5.17 4.69 10.18
C GLY A 131 -4.73 5.89 9.35
N LEU A 132 -5.53 6.30 8.36
CA LEU A 132 -5.27 7.46 7.50
C LEU A 132 -6.60 8.11 7.12
N THR A 133 -6.71 9.42 7.34
CA THR A 133 -7.93 10.17 6.99
C THR A 133 -7.99 10.49 5.49
N ASP A 134 -9.10 11.08 5.04
CA ASP A 134 -9.20 11.65 3.70
C ASP A 134 -8.13 12.74 3.43
N LEU A 135 -7.74 13.50 4.47
CA LEU A 135 -6.67 14.49 4.36
C LEU A 135 -5.32 13.81 4.17
N GLY A 136 -5.00 12.79 4.96
CA GLY A 136 -3.78 12.00 4.79
C GLY A 136 -3.70 11.34 3.41
N LEU A 137 -4.81 10.80 2.92
CA LEU A 137 -4.91 10.21 1.58
C LEU A 137 -4.69 11.26 0.47
N SER A 138 -5.21 12.48 0.65
CA SER A 138 -4.92 13.59 -0.28
C SER A 138 -3.43 13.94 -0.34
N TYR A 139 -2.71 13.87 0.79
CA TYR A 139 -1.26 14.05 0.83
C TYR A 139 -0.53 12.96 0.07
N VAL A 140 -1.00 11.71 0.11
CA VAL A 140 -0.45 10.64 -0.72
C VAL A 140 -0.50 11.02 -2.19
N GLY A 141 -1.65 11.51 -2.67
CA GLY A 141 -1.80 12.00 -4.04
C GLY A 141 -0.86 13.17 -4.35
N GLN A 142 -0.83 14.16 -3.47
CA GLN A 142 -0.12 15.43 -3.67
C GLN A 142 1.41 15.28 -3.68
N TYR A 143 1.99 14.40 -2.86
CA TYR A 143 3.46 14.33 -2.70
C TYR A 143 4.12 13.15 -3.43
N SER A 144 3.34 12.25 -4.03
CA SER A 144 3.85 11.04 -4.73
C SER A 144 4.10 11.25 -6.22
N GLN A 145 4.84 12.30 -6.58
CA GLN A 145 5.02 12.72 -7.98
C GLN A 145 5.75 11.69 -8.87
N ASN A 146 6.67 10.92 -8.28
CA ASN A 146 7.53 9.94 -8.98
C ASN A 146 7.07 8.48 -8.82
N VAL A 147 6.03 8.24 -8.01
CA VAL A 147 5.55 6.90 -7.69
C VAL A 147 4.80 6.32 -8.89
N ARG A 148 5.18 5.10 -9.28
CA ARG A 148 4.59 4.35 -10.39
C ARG A 148 3.74 3.18 -9.95
N TRP A 149 3.99 2.65 -8.75
CA TRP A 149 3.24 1.54 -8.17
C TRP A 149 2.80 1.90 -6.75
N MET A 150 1.52 1.71 -6.46
CA MET A 150 0.97 1.87 -5.13
C MET A 150 0.14 0.67 -4.68
N LEU A 151 0.31 0.27 -3.42
CA LEU A 151 -0.60 -0.62 -2.70
C LEU A 151 -1.15 0.10 -1.47
N LEU A 152 -2.45 0.35 -1.44
CA LEU A 152 -3.12 1.07 -0.37
C LEU A 152 -4.15 0.16 0.34
N GLY A 153 -4.01 -0.01 1.65
CA GLY A 153 -4.86 -0.86 2.47
C GLY A 153 -5.51 -0.09 3.61
N TYR A 154 -6.83 -0.17 3.74
CA TYR A 154 -7.61 0.49 4.81
C TYR A 154 -7.26 1.99 4.98
N VAL A 155 -7.14 2.72 3.87
CA VAL A 155 -6.87 4.16 3.86
C VAL A 155 -8.13 4.95 3.52
N GLY A 156 -8.20 6.19 4.02
CA GLY A 156 -9.32 7.08 3.79
C GLY A 156 -10.55 6.72 4.61
N GLU A 157 -11.47 7.67 4.67
CA GLU A 157 -12.73 7.57 5.41
C GLU A 157 -13.93 7.66 4.48
N SER A 158 -13.77 8.33 3.33
CA SER A 158 -14.84 8.50 2.35
C SER A 158 -14.31 8.62 0.91
N ASP A 159 -15.24 8.60 -0.05
CA ASP A 159 -14.95 8.86 -1.46
C ASP A 159 -14.21 10.20 -1.70
N ALA A 160 -14.40 11.20 -0.84
CA ALA A 160 -13.74 12.49 -0.98
C ALA A 160 -12.22 12.35 -0.91
N GLY A 161 -11.70 11.52 0.01
CA GLY A 161 -10.27 11.23 0.10
C GLY A 161 -9.71 10.61 -1.18
N LEU A 162 -10.44 9.66 -1.77
CA LEU A 162 -10.03 9.03 -3.03
C LEU A 162 -10.01 10.03 -4.20
N LEU A 163 -11.01 10.90 -4.28
CA LEU A 163 -11.10 11.93 -5.32
C LEU A 163 -10.02 13.00 -5.18
N GLU A 164 -9.66 13.41 -3.97
CA GLU A 164 -8.52 14.31 -3.77
C GLU A 164 -7.18 13.63 -4.08
N PHE A 165 -7.01 12.37 -3.68
CA PHE A 165 -5.85 11.56 -4.04
C PHE A 165 -5.64 11.49 -5.56
N SER A 166 -6.73 11.27 -6.31
CA SER A 166 -6.65 11.07 -7.76
C SER A 166 -6.31 12.33 -8.57
N LYS A 167 -6.45 13.52 -7.98
CA LYS A 167 -5.96 14.77 -8.60
C LYS A 167 -4.43 14.84 -8.63
N GLY A 168 -3.77 14.03 -7.80
CA GLY A 168 -2.32 13.91 -7.72
C GLY A 168 -1.76 12.77 -8.57
N CYS A 169 -0.62 12.21 -8.13
CA CYS A 169 -0.05 10.97 -8.70
C CYS A 169 0.15 10.94 -10.23
N PRO A 170 0.83 11.92 -10.85
CA PRO A 170 0.93 12.02 -12.32
C PRO A 170 1.69 10.84 -12.97
N SER A 171 2.52 10.12 -12.22
CA SER A 171 3.32 9.00 -12.70
C SER A 171 2.75 7.62 -12.37
N LEU A 172 1.60 7.55 -11.68
CA LEU A 172 1.08 6.28 -11.17
C LEU A 172 0.58 5.39 -12.31
N GLN A 173 1.15 4.20 -12.42
CA GLN A 173 0.88 3.22 -13.49
C GLN A 173 0.08 2.02 -12.98
N GLU A 174 0.32 1.64 -11.73
CA GLU A 174 -0.27 0.45 -11.11
C GLU A 174 -0.79 0.82 -9.71
N LEU A 175 -2.10 0.63 -9.51
CA LEU A 175 -2.78 0.91 -8.25
C LEU A 175 -3.46 -0.35 -7.74
N GLU A 176 -3.07 -0.78 -6.54
CA GLU A 176 -3.65 -1.88 -5.81
C GLU A 176 -4.35 -1.33 -4.56
N MET A 177 -5.61 -1.70 -4.33
CA MET A 177 -6.37 -1.22 -3.18
C MET A 177 -7.10 -2.36 -2.47
N ARG A 178 -7.05 -2.39 -1.14
CA ARG A 178 -7.71 -3.44 -0.36
C ARG A 178 -8.36 -2.89 0.91
N GLY A 179 -9.57 -3.38 1.23
CA GLY A 179 -10.23 -3.06 2.49
C GLY A 179 -10.56 -1.56 2.65
N CYS A 180 -10.66 -0.83 1.54
CA CYS A 180 -11.05 0.59 1.56
C CYS A 180 -12.57 0.74 1.46
N CYS A 181 -13.10 1.86 1.97
CA CYS A 181 -14.54 2.15 2.04
C CYS A 181 -15.11 2.85 0.79
N PHE A 182 -14.39 2.84 -0.34
CA PHE A 182 -14.76 3.62 -1.52
C PHE A 182 -15.86 2.97 -2.35
N ARG A 183 -16.83 3.78 -2.78
CA ARG A 183 -17.91 3.35 -3.67
C ARG A 183 -17.43 3.25 -5.11
N GLU A 184 -18.12 2.43 -5.90
CA GLU A 184 -17.79 2.17 -7.31
C GLU A 184 -17.67 3.46 -8.13
N ARG A 185 -18.62 4.38 -7.98
CA ARG A 185 -18.62 5.65 -8.72
C ARG A 185 -17.38 6.49 -8.44
N ALA A 186 -16.97 6.60 -7.19
CA ALA A 186 -15.78 7.35 -6.81
C ALA A 186 -14.50 6.69 -7.35
N LEU A 187 -14.46 5.35 -7.38
CA LEU A 187 -13.35 4.62 -8.01
C LEU A 187 -13.25 4.96 -9.50
N VAL A 188 -14.38 4.99 -10.21
CA VAL A 188 -14.41 5.39 -11.63
C VAL A 188 -13.93 6.82 -11.80
N ASP A 189 -14.50 7.77 -11.05
CA ASP A 189 -14.16 9.19 -11.14
C ASP A 189 -12.68 9.46 -10.78
N ALA A 190 -12.12 8.69 -9.84
CA ALA A 190 -10.72 8.77 -9.46
C ALA A 190 -9.79 8.24 -10.55
N VAL A 191 -10.10 7.07 -11.11
CA VAL A 191 -9.30 6.48 -12.18
C VAL A 191 -9.29 7.37 -13.43
N MET A 192 -10.39 8.07 -13.71
CA MET A 192 -10.47 9.06 -14.79
C MET A 192 -9.51 10.24 -14.63
N GLN A 193 -9.09 10.55 -13.40
CA GLN A 193 -8.11 11.62 -13.12
C GLN A 193 -6.67 11.10 -13.15
N LEU A 194 -6.46 9.81 -12.88
CA LEU A 194 -5.14 9.15 -12.89
C LEU A 194 -4.66 8.84 -14.31
N THR A 195 -4.19 9.87 -15.02
CA THR A 195 -3.84 9.82 -16.45
C THR A 195 -2.76 8.81 -16.86
N SER A 196 -1.88 8.41 -15.94
CA SER A 196 -0.81 7.42 -16.21
C SER A 196 -1.20 5.98 -15.90
N LEU A 197 -2.39 5.75 -15.32
CA LEU A 197 -2.79 4.44 -14.81
C LEU A 197 -3.03 3.45 -15.94
N ARG A 198 -2.47 2.25 -15.79
CA ARG A 198 -2.55 1.15 -16.77
C ARG A 198 -3.00 -0.16 -16.16
N TYR A 199 -2.90 -0.29 -14.84
CA TYR A 199 -3.32 -1.46 -14.09
C TYR A 199 -4.00 -1.01 -12.80
N LEU A 200 -5.15 -1.61 -12.52
CA LEU A 200 -5.92 -1.41 -11.31
C LEU A 200 -6.33 -2.77 -10.76
N TRP A 201 -6.03 -3.01 -9.49
CA TRP A 201 -6.59 -4.13 -8.75
C TRP A 201 -7.22 -3.63 -7.47
N VAL A 202 -8.49 -3.97 -7.24
CA VAL A 202 -9.22 -3.56 -6.04
C VAL A 202 -9.93 -4.73 -5.41
N ARG A 203 -9.83 -4.85 -4.08
CA ARG A 203 -10.60 -5.79 -3.26
C ARG A 203 -11.40 -5.02 -2.22
N GLY A 204 -12.73 -5.02 -2.36
CA GLY A 204 -13.63 -4.18 -1.56
C GLY A 204 -14.94 -4.88 -1.21
N THR A 205 -15.69 -4.30 -0.27
CA THR A 205 -16.87 -4.93 0.35
C THR A 205 -18.22 -4.41 -0.18
N GLN A 206 -18.23 -3.38 -1.04
CA GLN A 206 -19.46 -2.61 -1.38
C GLN A 206 -19.73 -2.42 -2.90
N TYR A 207 -19.19 -3.26 -3.79
CA TYR A 207 -19.47 -3.14 -5.22
C TYR A 207 -20.87 -3.68 -5.56
N LEU A 208 -21.87 -2.78 -5.62
CA LEU A 208 -23.20 -3.03 -6.16
C LEU A 208 -23.20 -2.65 -7.65
N LEU A 209 -22.84 -3.62 -8.47
CA LEU A 209 -22.93 -3.71 -9.94
C LEU A 209 -23.79 -2.61 -10.62
N LEU A 210 -23.18 -1.44 -10.92
CA LEU A 210 -23.59 -0.61 -12.08
C LEU A 210 -22.56 -0.77 -13.21
N VAL A 211 -22.42 -2.04 -13.57
CA VAL A 211 -21.65 -2.63 -14.66
C VAL A 211 -21.66 -1.77 -15.94
N ALA A 212 -22.77 -1.13 -16.29
CA ALA A 212 -22.92 -0.36 -17.53
C ALA A 212 -22.01 0.87 -17.66
N THR A 213 -21.80 1.66 -16.59
CA THR A 213 -20.91 2.83 -16.65
C THR A 213 -19.43 2.45 -16.65
N PHE A 214 -19.12 1.32 -16.00
CA PHE A 214 -17.78 0.74 -15.98
C PHE A 214 -17.38 0.13 -17.35
N TRP A 215 -18.33 -0.43 -18.11
CA TRP A 215 -18.06 -0.88 -19.49
C TRP A 215 -17.82 0.25 -20.49
N GLN A 216 -18.57 1.35 -20.39
CA GLN A 216 -18.31 2.55 -21.20
C GLN A 216 -16.93 3.15 -20.88
N TRP A 217 -16.49 3.02 -19.63
CA TRP A 217 -15.14 3.39 -19.16
C TRP A 217 -14.03 2.50 -19.77
N LEU A 218 -14.19 1.17 -19.75
CA LEU A 218 -13.26 0.21 -20.37
C LEU A 218 -13.01 0.47 -21.86
N ALA A 219 -14.10 0.72 -22.60
CA ALA A 219 -14.07 0.93 -24.04
C ALA A 219 -13.36 2.23 -24.46
N ARG A 220 -13.39 3.27 -23.63
CA ARG A 220 -12.87 4.60 -23.98
C ARG A 220 -11.36 4.74 -23.82
N PHE A 221 -10.72 3.88 -23.02
CA PHE A 221 -9.29 3.92 -22.74
C PHE A 221 -8.54 2.65 -23.16
N GLY A 222 -9.10 1.78 -24.01
CA GLY A 222 -8.40 0.58 -24.50
C GLY A 222 -8.07 -0.44 -23.40
N ILE A 223 -8.86 -0.46 -22.33
CA ILE A 223 -8.73 -1.44 -21.25
C ILE A 223 -9.52 -2.67 -21.71
N SER A 224 -8.82 -3.70 -22.21
CA SER A 224 -9.46 -4.84 -22.89
C SER A 224 -10.14 -5.83 -21.95
N SER A 225 -9.95 -5.71 -20.63
CA SER A 225 -10.53 -6.67 -19.70
C SER A 225 -10.70 -6.13 -18.29
N CYS A 226 -11.93 -6.29 -17.80
CA CYS A 226 -12.26 -6.23 -16.38
C CYS A 226 -12.79 -7.58 -15.91
N PHE A 227 -12.54 -7.89 -14.63
CA PHE A 227 -12.95 -9.15 -14.05
C PHE A 227 -13.60 -8.96 -12.68
N LEU A 228 -14.73 -9.63 -12.48
CA LEU A 228 -15.43 -9.76 -11.21
C LEU A 228 -15.60 -11.25 -10.90
N PRO A 229 -15.50 -11.74 -9.66
CA PRO A 229 -15.73 -13.15 -9.39
C PRO A 229 -17.20 -13.58 -9.64
N GLU A 230 -17.44 -14.64 -10.43
CA GLU A 230 -18.78 -15.16 -10.79
C GLU A 230 -19.53 -15.77 -9.59
N GLU A 231 -18.77 -16.24 -8.61
CA GLU A 231 -19.29 -16.84 -7.37
C GLU A 231 -19.97 -15.84 -6.41
N LEU A 232 -19.98 -14.53 -6.71
CA LEU A 232 -20.52 -13.51 -5.81
C LEU A 232 -22.02 -13.69 -5.53
N MET A 233 -22.83 -13.93 -6.57
CA MET A 233 -24.29 -14.02 -6.41
C MET A 233 -24.73 -15.29 -5.66
N PHE A 234 -24.04 -16.41 -5.89
CA PHE A 234 -24.38 -17.69 -5.28
C PHE A 234 -23.86 -17.81 -3.84
N LEU A 235 -22.69 -17.28 -3.51
CA LEU A 235 -22.08 -17.43 -2.18
C LEU A 235 -22.50 -16.35 -1.16
N ILE A 236 -22.94 -15.17 -1.60
CA ILE A 236 -23.61 -14.18 -0.72
C ILE A 236 -24.89 -14.81 -0.12
N SER A 237 -25.61 -15.63 -0.89
CA SER A 237 -26.80 -16.35 -0.41
C SER A 237 -26.50 -17.40 0.66
N ARG A 238 -25.23 -17.81 0.82
CA ARG A 238 -24.74 -18.81 1.79
C ARG A 238 -24.00 -18.21 2.99
N GLY A 239 -24.04 -16.89 3.18
CA GLY A 239 -23.46 -16.23 4.37
C GLY A 239 -21.93 -16.23 4.44
N ARG A 240 -21.22 -16.49 3.32
CA ARG A 240 -19.76 -16.32 3.27
C ARG A 240 -19.41 -14.89 2.88
N HIS A 241 -18.62 -14.20 3.70
CA HIS A 241 -18.06 -12.89 3.38
C HIS A 241 -17.02 -13.01 2.26
N ILE A 242 -17.47 -12.93 1.00
CA ILE A 242 -16.58 -12.84 -0.16
C ILE A 242 -16.49 -11.38 -0.55
N HIS A 243 -15.27 -10.86 -0.58
CA HIS A 243 -15.01 -9.51 -1.06
C HIS A 243 -14.76 -9.59 -2.58
N PRO A 244 -15.63 -9.03 -3.43
CA PRO A 244 -15.38 -8.96 -4.86
C PRO A 244 -14.03 -8.33 -5.16
N HIS A 245 -13.40 -8.84 -6.21
CA HIS A 245 -12.19 -8.27 -6.78
C HIS A 245 -12.56 -7.57 -8.08
N ILE A 246 -11.95 -6.43 -8.34
CA ILE A 246 -11.93 -5.75 -9.63
C ILE A 246 -10.48 -5.82 -10.10
N LEU A 247 -10.28 -6.35 -11.30
CA LEU A 247 -8.98 -6.30 -11.98
C LEU A 247 -9.20 -5.64 -13.34
N ALA A 248 -8.49 -4.57 -13.63
CA ALA A 248 -8.55 -3.84 -14.90
C ALA A 248 -7.14 -3.54 -15.41
N TYR A 249 -6.89 -3.73 -16.70
CA TYR A 249 -5.60 -3.38 -17.30
C TYR A 249 -5.69 -3.01 -18.79
N TYR A 250 -4.80 -2.12 -19.22
CA TYR A 250 -4.65 -1.75 -20.62
C TYR A 250 -4.09 -2.93 -21.43
N SER A 251 -4.65 -3.20 -22.61
CA SER A 251 -4.14 -4.24 -23.51
C SER A 251 -4.34 -3.85 -24.96
N LEU A 252 -3.33 -4.12 -25.79
CA LEU A 252 -3.44 -4.02 -27.25
C LEU A 252 -4.05 -5.28 -27.87
N ALA A 253 -4.09 -6.37 -27.11
CA ALA A 253 -4.76 -7.61 -27.52
C ALA A 253 -6.26 -7.53 -27.23
N GLU A 254 -7.02 -8.32 -27.99
CA GLU A 254 -8.43 -8.59 -27.72
C GLU A 254 -8.64 -9.13 -26.29
N PRO A 255 -9.87 -9.04 -25.76
CA PRO A 255 -10.20 -9.67 -24.49
C PRO A 255 -9.74 -11.13 -24.49
N ARG A 256 -9.11 -11.54 -23.39
CA ARG A 256 -8.67 -12.93 -23.20
C ARG A 256 -9.84 -13.90 -23.41
N THR A 257 -9.55 -15.14 -23.76
CA THR A 257 -10.57 -16.19 -24.02
C THR A 257 -10.43 -17.37 -23.08
N ASP A 258 -9.36 -17.40 -22.27
CA ASP A 258 -8.95 -18.50 -21.40
C ASP A 258 -9.37 -18.28 -19.93
N PHE A 259 -10.60 -17.79 -19.72
CA PHE A 259 -11.08 -17.49 -18.36
C PHE A 259 -11.52 -18.73 -17.59
N PRO A 260 -11.14 -18.86 -16.32
CA PRO A 260 -11.78 -19.83 -15.44
C PRO A 260 -13.23 -19.41 -15.16
N HIS A 261 -14.11 -20.39 -14.89
CA HIS A 261 -15.53 -20.20 -14.52
C HIS A 261 -15.76 -19.41 -13.21
N THR A 262 -14.70 -18.89 -12.60
CA THR A 262 -14.77 -18.08 -11.40
C THR A 262 -14.76 -16.58 -11.73
N LEU A 263 -14.67 -16.18 -13.01
CA LEU A 263 -14.62 -14.79 -13.45
C LEU A 263 -15.79 -14.43 -14.38
N ILE A 264 -16.53 -13.39 -14.02
CA ILE A 264 -17.45 -12.64 -14.88
C ILE A 264 -16.63 -11.68 -15.72
N ARG A 265 -16.98 -11.64 -17.01
CA ARG A 265 -16.60 -10.59 -17.93
C ARG A 265 -17.33 -9.32 -17.51
#